data_AF-A0A182EI10-F1
#
_entry.id   AF-A0A182EI10-F1
#
_cell.length_a   1.000
_cell.length_b   1.000
_cell.length_c   1.000
_cell.angle_alpha   90.00
_cell.angle_beta   90.00
_cell.angle_gamma   90.00
#
_symmetry.space_group_name_H-M   'P 1'
#
loop_
_entity.id
_entity.type
_entity.pdbx_description
1 polymer ?
#
loop_
_entity_poly.entity_id
_entity_poly.type
_entity_poly.pdbx_seq_one_letter_code
_entity_poly.pdbx_strand_id
1 'polypeptide(L)'
;MTPQMWEERIKRWWINNSGQSREDAEMEYLRVAQDLEMYGIQYYPICNSKETDLTLGVSAQGIGIYKETNRITPRPFFSWSEIKNISFKNKIVGLIYDSLENSQFYKFNMRTMDKSTITFRAKDISINMSILDLCVGTHNLYLRRRQPDLLEVQQMKAQAKEQRIRRIQEQNRLSREREQRIQAEAERDRYKNEITAINEQLRNMKEAMKKTEENAHLMAEKVRVSEEEALVLSKRASEAEAECQRMKLSQIKAEETKMSLERKARDAELWAHRLMHETERHGYDPYLCRAHLYNSEPSCPQDWLSTYALPVPQRYSSHHRLVSSSSSGDGGYVQYLDDDPNFTATVTPIIKTQPFIKKQALLNCPPPDPSSNQMMPNDLLSLRKEIEKSRADYNEKKKSLQEKMTEFRNEIESLKVVNRQSEHDRIHAANLQMGIDKYSTLRKSVAEPYVYHVNKSGAGATKTRVQVFDGL
;
A
#
# COMPACT_ATOMS: atom_id res chain seq x y z
N MET A 1 5.00 -23.61 21.32
CA MET A 1 5.01 -22.49 20.34
C MET A 1 5.96 -21.41 20.85
N THR A 2 6.76 -20.84 19.96
CA THR A 2 7.61 -19.68 20.28
C THR A 2 6.79 -18.38 20.22
N PRO A 3 7.29 -17.24 20.76
CA PRO A 3 6.59 -15.96 20.68
C PRO A 3 6.31 -15.50 19.24
N GLN A 4 7.23 -15.73 18.30
CA GLN A 4 7.05 -15.39 16.88
C GLN A 4 5.89 -16.16 16.23
N MET A 5 5.79 -17.47 16.50
CA MET A 5 4.67 -18.28 16.00
C MET A 5 3.32 -17.80 16.54
N TRP A 6 3.29 -17.30 17.78
CA TRP A 6 2.09 -16.69 18.34
C TRP A 6 1.73 -15.38 17.64
N GLU A 7 2.72 -14.51 17.40
CA GLU A 7 2.52 -13.25 16.70
C GLU A 7 1.97 -13.45 15.29
N GLU A 8 2.56 -14.35 14.49
CA GLU A 8 2.08 -14.66 13.14
C GLU A 8 0.65 -15.19 13.15
N ARG A 9 0.33 -16.09 14.07
CA ARG A 9 -1.02 -16.65 14.19
C ARG A 9 -2.03 -15.59 14.63
N ILE A 10 -1.70 -14.76 15.63
CA ILE A 10 -2.57 -13.64 16.05
C ILE A 10 -2.76 -12.64 14.91
N LYS A 11 -1.70 -12.32 14.14
CA LYS A 11 -1.78 -11.44 12.97
C LYS A 11 -2.74 -11.97 11.90
N ARG A 12 -2.73 -13.27 11.60
CA ARG A 12 -3.68 -13.90 10.65
C ARG A 12 -5.13 -13.64 11.07
N TRP A 13 -5.45 -13.79 12.35
CA TRP A 13 -6.79 -13.52 12.88
C TRP A 13 -7.13 -12.03 12.97
N TRP A 14 -6.14 -11.19 13.25
CA TRP A 14 -6.30 -9.73 13.32
C TRP A 14 -6.67 -9.11 11.97
N ILE A 15 -6.05 -9.59 10.87
CA ILE A 15 -6.36 -9.11 9.51
C ILE A 15 -7.84 -9.31 9.16
N ASN A 16 -8.46 -10.39 9.66
CA ASN A 16 -9.88 -10.68 9.45
C ASN A 16 -10.83 -9.64 10.10
N ASN A 17 -10.31 -8.78 10.98
CA ASN A 17 -11.05 -7.70 11.63
C ASN A 17 -10.75 -6.33 11.00
N SER A 18 -10.14 -6.30 9.81
CA SER A 18 -9.88 -5.06 9.08
C SER A 18 -11.17 -4.27 8.85
N GLY A 19 -11.12 -2.96 9.10
CA GLY A 19 -12.28 -2.07 9.01
C GLY A 19 -13.16 -2.00 10.26
N GLN A 20 -12.94 -2.87 11.26
CA GLN A 20 -13.64 -2.76 12.55
C GLN A 20 -13.10 -1.57 13.36
N SER A 21 -13.99 -0.78 13.96
CA SER A 21 -13.58 0.29 14.87
C SER A 21 -13.03 -0.29 16.17
N ARG A 22 -12.22 0.51 16.88
CA ARG A 22 -11.68 0.12 18.18
C ARG A 22 -12.79 -0.21 19.18
N GLU A 23 -13.83 0.62 19.23
CA GLU A 23 -14.97 0.43 20.13
C GLU A 23 -15.73 -0.85 19.81
N ASP A 24 -15.91 -1.17 18.53
CA ASP A 24 -16.57 -2.41 18.13
C ASP A 24 -15.70 -3.63 18.48
N ALA A 25 -14.37 -3.54 18.33
CA ALA A 25 -13.45 -4.59 18.72
C ALA A 25 -13.45 -4.82 20.25
N GLU A 26 -13.44 -3.75 21.05
CA GLU A 26 -13.55 -3.82 22.52
C GLU A 26 -14.88 -4.44 22.95
N MET A 27 -15.98 -4.05 22.29
CA MET A 27 -17.31 -4.62 22.55
C MET A 27 -17.42 -6.09 22.16
N GLU A 28 -16.85 -6.51 21.04
CA GLU A 28 -16.81 -7.94 20.65
C GLU A 28 -15.95 -8.75 21.62
N TYR A 29 -14.81 -8.20 22.08
CA TYR A 29 -14.00 -8.84 23.11
C TYR A 29 -14.80 -9.08 24.40
N LEU A 30 -15.48 -8.05 24.91
CA LEU A 30 -16.32 -8.18 26.11
C LEU A 30 -17.52 -9.12 25.89
N ARG A 31 -18.08 -9.14 24.67
CA ARG A 31 -19.17 -10.05 24.31
C ARG A 31 -18.76 -11.53 24.40
N VAL A 32 -17.52 -11.86 24.08
CA VAL A 32 -16.97 -13.22 24.24
C VAL A 32 -16.57 -13.48 25.69
N ALA A 33 -15.83 -12.53 26.30
CA ALA A 33 -15.29 -12.67 27.64
C ALA A 33 -16.38 -12.87 28.70
N GLN A 34 -17.56 -12.26 28.51
CA GLN A 34 -18.67 -12.42 29.46
C GLN A 34 -19.18 -13.86 29.61
N ASP A 35 -18.93 -14.73 28.62
CA ASP A 35 -19.36 -16.13 28.64
C ASP A 35 -18.35 -17.05 29.34
N LEU A 36 -17.15 -16.56 29.67
CA LEU A 36 -16.18 -17.28 30.51
C LEU A 36 -16.75 -17.49 31.91
N GLU A 37 -16.58 -18.68 32.46
CA GLU A 37 -17.21 -19.13 33.70
C GLU A 37 -16.85 -18.23 34.88
N MET A 38 -15.60 -17.77 34.96
CA MET A 38 -15.10 -16.91 36.05
C MET A 38 -15.34 -15.41 35.81
N TYR A 39 -15.81 -15.01 34.63
CA TYR A 39 -15.98 -13.59 34.32
C TYR A 39 -17.06 -12.93 35.19
N GLY A 40 -16.68 -11.81 35.80
CA GLY A 40 -17.58 -10.97 36.61
C GLY A 40 -18.03 -11.65 37.91
N ILE A 41 -17.22 -12.59 38.43
CA ILE A 41 -17.48 -13.27 39.70
C ILE A 41 -16.42 -12.84 40.71
N GLN A 42 -16.87 -12.28 41.83
CA GLN A 42 -16.01 -12.02 42.98
C GLN A 42 -16.11 -13.18 43.97
N TYR A 43 -14.98 -13.77 44.32
CA TYR A 43 -14.89 -14.93 45.23
C TYR A 43 -14.54 -14.50 46.65
N TYR A 44 -15.25 -15.06 47.63
CA TYR A 44 -15.00 -14.87 49.05
C TYR A 44 -14.93 -16.21 49.77
N PRO A 45 -13.90 -16.46 50.60
CA PRO A 45 -13.82 -17.66 51.40
C PRO A 45 -14.86 -17.60 52.54
N ILE A 46 -15.70 -18.63 52.62
CA ILE A 46 -16.78 -18.75 53.61
C ILE A 46 -16.80 -20.13 54.26
N CYS A 47 -17.49 -20.23 55.39
CA CYS A 47 -17.83 -21.49 56.04
C CYS A 47 -19.35 -21.60 56.18
N ASN A 48 -19.89 -22.81 55.97
CA ASN A 48 -21.30 -23.09 56.25
C ASN A 48 -21.53 -23.35 57.76
N SER A 49 -22.78 -23.64 58.14
CA SER A 49 -23.13 -23.96 59.53
C SER A 49 -22.45 -25.23 60.08
N LYS A 50 -21.89 -26.08 59.22
CA LYS A 50 -21.14 -27.30 59.58
C LYS A 50 -19.63 -27.08 59.62
N GLU A 51 -19.17 -25.84 59.42
CA GLU A 51 -17.75 -25.49 59.32
C GLU A 51 -17.02 -26.11 58.12
N THR A 52 -17.76 -26.42 57.05
CA THR A 52 -17.16 -26.80 55.77
C THR A 52 -16.63 -25.56 55.07
N ASP A 53 -15.37 -25.63 54.63
CA ASP A 53 -14.71 -24.62 53.83
C ASP A 53 -15.25 -24.56 52.39
N LEU A 54 -15.83 -23.41 52.06
CA LEU A 54 -16.46 -23.15 50.78
C LEU A 54 -16.04 -21.77 50.25
N THR A 55 -16.39 -21.49 49.00
CA THR A 55 -16.17 -20.17 48.39
C THR A 55 -17.48 -19.62 47.86
N LEU A 56 -17.84 -18.42 48.29
CA LEU A 56 -18.99 -17.67 47.79
C LEU A 56 -18.57 -16.89 46.54
N GLY A 57 -19.24 -17.10 45.42
CA GLY A 57 -19.06 -16.29 44.21
C GLY A 57 -20.26 -15.39 43.98
N VAL A 58 -20.06 -14.07 44.08
CA VAL A 58 -21.10 -13.07 43.80
C VAL A 58 -20.95 -12.59 42.36
N SER A 59 -22.02 -12.66 41.57
CA SER A 59 -22.03 -12.25 40.16
C SER A 59 -23.27 -11.41 39.83
N ALA A 60 -23.26 -10.74 38.67
CA ALA A 60 -24.41 -9.99 38.18
C ALA A 60 -25.69 -10.84 37.99
N GLN A 61 -25.56 -12.16 37.88
CA GLN A 61 -26.66 -13.10 37.66
C GLN A 61 -27.22 -13.67 38.98
N GLY A 62 -26.37 -13.79 40.01
CA GLY A 62 -26.75 -14.39 41.28
C GLY A 62 -25.55 -14.74 42.14
N ILE A 63 -25.78 -15.63 43.10
CA ILE A 63 -24.79 -16.12 44.06
C ILE A 63 -24.52 -17.60 43.81
N GLY A 64 -23.27 -17.95 43.54
CA GLY A 64 -22.81 -19.34 43.43
C GLY A 64 -22.02 -19.76 44.67
N ILE A 65 -22.15 -21.01 45.07
CA ILE A 65 -21.30 -21.63 46.09
C ILE A 65 -20.34 -22.57 45.38
N TYR A 66 -19.06 -22.49 45.71
CA TYR A 66 -17.99 -23.23 45.08
C TYR A 66 -17.24 -24.03 46.14
N LYS A 67 -16.70 -25.18 45.72
CA LYS A 67 -15.72 -25.89 46.54
C LYS A 67 -14.38 -25.16 46.42
N GLU A 68 -13.53 -25.26 47.44
CA GLU A 68 -12.21 -24.61 47.41
C GLU A 68 -11.36 -25.04 46.21
N THR A 69 -11.47 -26.31 45.79
CA THR A 69 -10.77 -26.87 44.63
C THR A 69 -11.39 -26.51 43.27
N ASN A 70 -12.67 -26.13 43.21
CA ASN A 70 -13.37 -25.86 41.96
C ASN A 70 -14.08 -24.51 41.98
N ARG A 71 -13.43 -23.50 41.38
CA ARG A 71 -13.96 -22.14 41.19
C ARG A 71 -14.71 -21.95 39.87
N ILE A 72 -14.80 -22.97 39.02
CA ILE A 72 -15.42 -22.87 37.70
C ILE A 72 -16.91 -23.23 37.77
N THR A 73 -17.25 -24.30 38.50
CA THR A 73 -18.62 -24.85 38.50
C THR A 73 -19.30 -24.63 39.87
N PRO A 74 -20.29 -23.74 39.96
CA PRO A 74 -21.01 -23.51 41.21
C PRO A 74 -21.92 -24.69 41.56
N ARG A 75 -21.96 -25.05 42.84
CA ARG A 75 -22.87 -26.02 43.47
C ARG A 75 -23.17 -25.62 44.92
N PRO A 76 -24.39 -25.15 45.24
CA PRO A 76 -25.47 -24.69 44.36
C PRO A 76 -25.28 -23.26 43.83
N PHE A 77 -26.12 -22.85 42.86
CA PHE A 77 -26.24 -21.46 42.40
C PHE A 77 -27.64 -20.93 42.71
N PHE A 78 -27.77 -19.67 43.14
CA PHE A 78 -29.02 -18.98 43.47
C PHE A 78 -29.17 -17.72 42.62
N SER A 79 -30.25 -17.62 41.85
CA SER A 79 -30.52 -16.43 41.02
C SER A 79 -30.98 -15.27 41.91
N TRP A 80 -30.68 -14.03 41.50
CA TRP A 80 -31.20 -12.84 42.21
C TRP A 80 -32.74 -12.79 42.26
N SER A 81 -33.47 -13.43 41.34
CA SER A 81 -34.94 -13.57 41.43
C SER A 81 -35.42 -14.40 42.62
N GLU A 82 -34.57 -15.27 43.16
CA GLU A 82 -34.92 -16.23 44.21
C GLU A 82 -34.54 -15.72 45.60
N ILE A 83 -33.73 -14.66 45.67
CA ILE A 83 -33.21 -14.09 46.89
C ILE A 83 -34.11 -12.92 47.29
N LYS A 84 -34.67 -12.99 48.49
CA LYS A 84 -35.53 -11.94 49.06
C LYS A 84 -34.70 -10.87 49.76
N ASN A 85 -33.81 -11.29 50.65
CA ASN A 85 -32.90 -10.38 51.33
C ASN A 85 -31.63 -11.10 51.77
N ILE A 86 -30.57 -10.31 51.92
CA ILE A 86 -29.31 -10.73 52.53
C ILE A 86 -29.09 -9.81 53.71
N SER A 87 -28.93 -10.41 54.89
CA SER A 87 -28.75 -9.67 56.13
C SER A 87 -27.50 -10.16 56.83
N PHE A 88 -26.71 -9.23 57.35
CA PHE A 88 -25.57 -9.52 58.21
C PHE A 88 -25.99 -9.22 59.65
N LYS A 89 -26.00 -10.22 60.52
CA LYS A 89 -26.22 -10.00 61.95
C LYS A 89 -24.88 -9.77 62.61
N ASN A 90 -24.63 -8.53 63.03
CA ASN A 90 -23.53 -8.17 63.90
C ASN A 90 -24.09 -7.91 65.29
N LYS A 91 -23.94 -8.87 66.22
CA LYS A 91 -24.25 -8.59 67.62
C LYS A 91 -22.96 -8.09 68.26
N ILE A 92 -22.79 -6.77 68.33
CA ILE A 92 -21.75 -6.15 69.14
C ILE A 92 -22.12 -6.43 70.59
N VAL A 93 -21.66 -7.54 71.14
CA VAL A 93 -21.63 -7.74 72.59
C VAL A 93 -20.43 -6.93 73.06
N GLY A 94 -20.70 -5.87 73.83
CA GLY A 94 -19.71 -4.87 74.21
C GLY A 94 -18.43 -5.48 74.80
N LEU A 95 -17.29 -4.97 74.34
CA LEU A 95 -16.00 -4.86 75.03
C LEU A 95 -15.64 -5.96 76.05
N ILE A 96 -15.75 -7.26 75.74
CA ILE A 96 -15.28 -8.30 76.67
C ILE A 96 -14.66 -9.48 75.88
N TYR A 97 -13.33 -9.53 75.97
CA TYR A 97 -12.38 -10.63 75.75
C TYR A 97 -12.51 -11.55 74.52
N ASP A 98 -11.35 -11.66 73.87
CA ASP A 98 -10.97 -12.51 72.75
C ASP A 98 -11.13 -14.02 73.07
N SER A 99 -12.38 -14.50 73.08
CA SER A 99 -12.71 -15.90 73.28
C SER A 99 -13.23 -16.55 72.00
N LEU A 100 -12.87 -17.82 71.80
CA LEU A 100 -13.21 -18.68 70.66
C LEU A 100 -14.72 -18.77 70.34
N GLU A 101 -15.60 -18.29 71.24
CA GLU A 101 -17.04 -18.24 71.03
C GLU A 101 -17.50 -17.10 70.10
N ASN A 102 -16.68 -16.06 69.89
CA ASN A 102 -16.98 -14.91 69.03
C ASN A 102 -17.25 -15.29 67.56
N SER A 103 -16.76 -16.45 67.12
CA SER A 103 -16.97 -17.00 65.76
C SER A 103 -18.44 -17.36 65.47
N GLN A 104 -19.28 -17.51 66.49
CA GLN A 104 -20.71 -17.75 66.32
C GLN A 104 -21.54 -16.47 66.04
N PHE A 105 -20.94 -15.28 66.18
CA PHE A 105 -21.69 -14.03 66.20
C PHE A 105 -21.73 -13.30 64.85
N TYR A 106 -20.79 -13.56 63.94
CA TYR A 106 -20.74 -12.96 62.60
C TYR A 106 -21.35 -13.89 61.56
N LYS A 107 -22.67 -13.82 61.39
CA LYS A 107 -23.43 -14.71 60.50
C LYS A 107 -24.21 -13.92 59.45
N PHE A 108 -24.02 -14.29 58.19
CA PHE A 108 -24.92 -13.89 57.12
C PHE A 108 -26.14 -14.78 57.10
N ASN A 109 -27.30 -14.17 56.92
CA ASN A 109 -28.56 -14.86 56.69
C ASN A 109 -29.11 -14.37 55.34
N MET A 110 -29.07 -15.26 54.36
CA MET A 110 -29.69 -15.06 53.05
C MET A 110 -31.05 -15.74 53.06
N ARG A 111 -32.13 -14.96 52.94
CA ARG A 111 -33.49 -15.49 52.83
C ARG A 111 -33.88 -15.58 51.37
N THR A 112 -34.46 -16.71 51.01
CA THR A 112 -35.02 -16.94 49.68
C THR A 112 -36.51 -16.59 49.63
N MET A 113 -37.06 -16.46 48.42
CA MET A 113 -38.47 -16.16 48.18
C MET A 113 -39.41 -17.26 48.69
N ASP A 114 -38.93 -18.52 48.71
CA ASP A 114 -39.65 -19.68 49.25
C ASP A 114 -39.58 -19.80 50.79
N LYS A 115 -39.10 -18.75 51.47
CA LYS A 115 -38.91 -18.66 52.93
C LYS A 115 -37.79 -19.53 53.51
N SER A 116 -37.03 -20.26 52.69
CA SER A 116 -35.80 -20.92 53.14
C SER A 116 -34.75 -19.88 53.56
N THR A 117 -33.83 -20.26 54.46
CA THR A 117 -32.76 -19.38 54.93
C THR A 117 -31.44 -20.12 54.87
N ILE A 118 -30.45 -19.49 54.24
CA ILE A 118 -29.08 -19.99 54.15
C ILE A 118 -28.22 -19.15 55.09
N THR A 119 -27.52 -19.82 55.99
CA THR A 119 -26.63 -19.18 56.96
C THR A 119 -25.18 -19.59 56.68
N PHE A 120 -24.31 -18.59 56.58
CA PHE A 120 -22.88 -18.77 56.39
C PHE A 120 -22.10 -17.68 57.12
N ARG A 121 -20.81 -17.92 57.35
CA ARG A 121 -19.88 -16.93 57.88
C ARG A 121 -18.70 -16.75 56.93
N ALA A 122 -18.11 -15.56 56.89
CA ALA A 122 -16.85 -15.36 56.19
C ALA A 122 -15.69 -15.98 56.98
N LYS A 123 -14.64 -16.46 56.30
CA LYS A 123 -13.41 -16.92 56.99
C LYS A 123 -12.67 -15.77 57.67
N ASP A 124 -12.74 -14.58 57.08
CA ASP A 124 -12.17 -13.36 57.64
C ASP A 124 -13.30 -12.35 57.92
N ILE A 125 -13.23 -11.67 59.07
CA ILE A 125 -14.20 -10.67 59.48
C ILE A 125 -14.08 -9.41 58.62
N SER A 126 -12.88 -9.09 58.13
CA SER A 126 -12.58 -7.88 57.36
C SER A 126 -13.41 -7.78 56.06
N ILE A 127 -13.72 -8.93 55.45
CA ILE A 127 -14.44 -9.00 54.17
C ILE A 127 -15.95 -8.93 54.32
N ASN A 128 -16.50 -8.94 55.54
CA ASN A 128 -17.95 -8.98 55.76
C ASN A 128 -18.69 -7.79 55.12
N MET A 129 -18.17 -6.56 55.28
CA MET A 129 -18.78 -5.38 54.69
C MET A 129 -18.68 -5.42 53.15
N SER A 130 -17.54 -5.87 52.62
CA SER A 130 -17.35 -6.04 51.18
C SER A 130 -18.37 -7.02 50.58
N ILE A 131 -18.59 -8.17 51.23
CA ILE A 131 -19.61 -9.15 50.81
C ILE A 131 -20.99 -8.52 50.80
N LEU A 132 -21.37 -7.83 51.88
CA LEU A 132 -22.69 -7.22 52.02
C LEU A 132 -22.94 -6.14 50.95
N ASP A 133 -22.01 -5.20 50.80
CA ASP A 133 -22.10 -4.09 49.85
C ASP A 133 -22.18 -4.61 48.41
N LEU A 134 -21.36 -5.61 48.07
CA LEU A 134 -21.38 -6.21 46.74
C LEU A 134 -22.70 -6.93 46.48
N CYS A 135 -23.22 -7.69 47.45
CA CYS A 135 -24.50 -8.39 47.31
C CYS A 135 -25.66 -7.40 47.14
N VAL A 136 -25.74 -6.38 48.00
CA VAL A 136 -26.79 -5.36 47.97
C VAL A 136 -26.71 -4.54 46.68
N GLY A 137 -25.53 -4.05 46.31
CA GLY A 137 -25.32 -3.27 45.09
C GLY A 137 -25.65 -4.07 43.83
N THR A 138 -25.23 -5.33 43.77
CA THR A 138 -25.48 -6.19 42.61
C THR A 138 -26.96 -6.56 42.49
N HIS A 139 -27.62 -6.88 43.61
CA HIS A 139 -29.06 -7.15 43.63
C HIS A 139 -29.89 -5.91 43.23
N ASN A 140 -29.51 -4.71 43.70
CA ASN A 140 -30.15 -3.46 43.32
C ASN A 140 -30.01 -3.18 41.82
N LEU A 141 -28.82 -3.37 41.25
CA LEU A 141 -28.62 -3.24 39.80
C LEU A 141 -29.44 -4.29 39.03
N TYR A 142 -29.56 -5.51 39.55
CA TYR A 142 -30.42 -6.53 38.96
C TYR A 142 -31.90 -6.09 38.95
N LEU A 143 -32.42 -5.54 40.04
CA LEU A 143 -33.79 -5.00 40.10
C LEU A 143 -33.97 -3.84 39.12
N ARG A 144 -33.00 -2.91 39.07
CA ARG A 144 -33.02 -1.76 38.15
C ARG A 144 -33.06 -2.18 36.67
N ARG A 145 -32.34 -3.25 36.29
CA ARG A 145 -32.35 -3.78 34.91
C ARG A 145 -33.69 -4.38 34.47
N ARG A 146 -34.60 -4.67 35.41
CA ARG A 146 -35.94 -5.24 35.12
C ARG A 146 -37.04 -4.18 35.08
N GLN A 147 -36.70 -2.95 35.44
CA GLN A 147 -37.57 -1.79 35.32
C GLN A 147 -37.30 -1.09 33.97
N PRO A 148 -38.28 -0.35 33.43
CA PRO A 148 -38.02 0.49 32.27
C PRO A 148 -36.90 1.49 32.57
N ASP A 149 -36.10 1.80 31.55
CA ASP A 149 -35.03 2.80 31.68
C ASP A 149 -35.62 4.14 32.11
N LEU A 150 -34.96 4.81 33.06
CA LEU A 150 -35.24 6.19 33.43
C LEU A 150 -35.04 7.11 32.21
N LEU A 151 -35.79 8.22 32.16
CA LEU A 151 -35.72 9.18 31.05
C LEU A 151 -34.28 9.64 30.74
N GLU A 152 -33.48 9.88 31.78
CA GLU A 152 -32.06 10.23 31.66
C GLU A 152 -31.26 9.14 30.92
N VAL A 153 -31.45 7.86 31.27
CA VAL A 153 -30.76 6.74 30.62
C VAL A 153 -31.21 6.60 29.15
N GLN A 154 -32.51 6.82 28.87
CA GLN A 154 -33.02 6.82 27.50
C GLN A 154 -32.38 7.93 26.66
N GLN A 155 -32.28 9.14 27.23
CA GLN A 155 -31.63 10.28 26.58
C GLN A 155 -30.14 10.01 26.34
N MET A 156 -29.42 9.47 27.31
CA MET A 156 -28.02 9.07 27.16
C MET A 156 -27.83 8.04 26.05
N LYS A 157 -28.72 7.02 25.96
CA LYS A 157 -28.68 6.02 24.88
C LYS A 157 -28.96 6.64 23.51
N ALA A 158 -29.93 7.55 23.42
CA ALA A 158 -30.24 8.27 22.18
C ALA A 158 -29.05 9.11 21.71
N GLN A 159 -28.44 9.87 22.62
CA GLN A 159 -27.25 10.69 22.35
C GLN A 159 -26.05 9.82 21.93
N ALA A 160 -25.80 8.70 22.62
CA ALA A 160 -24.72 7.78 22.27
C ALA A 160 -24.95 7.13 20.89
N LYS A 161 -26.19 6.75 20.58
CA LYS A 161 -26.56 6.20 19.26
C LYS A 161 -26.35 7.25 18.15
N GLU A 162 -26.77 8.49 18.38
CA GLU A 162 -26.59 9.59 17.44
C GLU A 162 -25.10 9.89 17.20
N GLN A 163 -24.30 9.98 18.26
CA GLN A 163 -22.85 10.18 18.16
C GLN A 163 -22.18 9.05 17.36
N ARG A 164 -22.60 7.79 17.60
CA ARG A 164 -22.08 6.64 16.84
C ARG A 164 -22.43 6.73 15.36
N ILE A 165 -23.68 7.06 15.03
CA ILE A 165 -24.11 7.23 13.63
C ILE A 165 -23.32 8.35 12.96
N ARG A 166 -23.13 9.49 13.62
CA ARG A 166 -22.32 10.61 13.11
C ARG A 166 -20.88 10.19 12.81
N ARG A 167 -20.22 9.46 13.72
CA ARG A 167 -18.85 8.94 13.50
C ARG A 167 -18.77 7.98 12.32
N ILE A 168 -19.72 7.06 12.20
CA ILE A 168 -19.77 6.10 11.07
C ILE A 168 -19.99 6.85 9.74
N GLN A 169 -20.86 7.84 9.71
CA GLN A 169 -21.09 8.67 8.51
C GLN A 169 -19.83 9.44 8.10
N GLU A 170 -19.13 10.04 9.05
CA GLU A 170 -17.87 10.75 8.82
C GLU A 170 -16.78 9.80 8.30
N GLN A 171 -16.61 8.63 8.92
CA GLN A 171 -15.67 7.61 8.49
C GLN A 171 -15.98 7.12 7.07
N ASN A 172 -17.25 6.87 6.75
CA ASN A 172 -17.67 6.46 5.41
C ASN A 172 -17.42 7.55 4.37
N ARG A 173 -17.61 8.84 4.72
CA ARG A 173 -17.29 9.97 3.85
C ARG A 173 -15.79 10.02 3.54
N LEU A 174 -14.95 9.92 4.56
CA LEU A 174 -13.49 9.92 4.41
C LEU A 174 -12.99 8.70 3.64
N SER A 175 -13.59 7.53 3.85
CA SER A 175 -13.24 6.30 3.12
C SER A 175 -13.52 6.45 1.63
N ARG A 176 -14.69 6.98 1.26
CA ARG A 176 -15.03 7.26 -0.15
C ARG A 176 -14.10 8.29 -0.77
N GLU A 177 -13.77 9.35 -0.05
CA GLU A 177 -12.82 10.36 -0.52
C GLU A 177 -11.42 9.75 -0.74
N ARG A 178 -10.95 8.91 0.19
CA ARG A 178 -9.68 8.20 0.05
C ARG A 178 -9.67 7.27 -1.16
N GLU A 179 -10.74 6.51 -1.38
CA GLU A 179 -10.86 5.61 -2.52
C GLU A 179 -10.83 6.36 -3.86
N GLN A 180 -11.54 7.50 -3.93
CA GLN A 180 -11.49 8.38 -5.10
C GLN A 180 -10.09 8.95 -5.36
N ARG A 181 -9.35 9.34 -4.30
CA ARG A 181 -7.96 9.81 -4.44
C ARG A 181 -7.04 8.71 -4.95
N ILE A 182 -7.14 7.51 -4.40
CA ILE A 182 -6.35 6.35 -4.85
C ILE A 182 -6.64 6.04 -6.32
N GLN A 183 -7.91 6.12 -6.73
CA GLN A 183 -8.30 5.91 -8.12
C GLN A 183 -7.71 6.99 -9.04
N ALA A 184 -7.80 8.27 -8.67
CA ALA A 184 -7.23 9.37 -9.44
C ALA A 184 -5.70 9.30 -9.53
N GLU A 185 -5.01 8.92 -8.45
CA GLU A 185 -3.55 8.71 -8.44
C GLU A 185 -3.17 7.54 -9.37
N ALA A 186 -3.92 6.44 -9.33
CA ALA A 186 -3.69 5.30 -10.23
C ALA A 186 -3.89 5.66 -11.71
N GLU A 187 -4.92 6.44 -12.04
CA GLU A 187 -5.14 6.94 -13.41
C GLU A 187 -4.04 7.90 -13.86
N ARG A 188 -3.63 8.82 -12.98
CA ARG A 188 -2.49 9.72 -13.25
C ARG A 188 -1.22 8.93 -13.54
N ASP A 189 -0.92 7.91 -12.75
CA ASP A 189 0.28 7.10 -12.93
C ASP A 189 0.20 6.26 -14.23
N ARG A 190 -1.00 5.80 -14.63
CA ARG A 190 -1.22 5.16 -15.94
C ARG A 190 -0.89 6.11 -17.10
N TYR A 191 -1.47 7.31 -17.12
CA TYR A 191 -1.21 8.28 -18.18
C TYR A 191 0.25 8.74 -18.20
N LYS A 192 0.87 8.92 -17.03
CA LYS A 192 2.29 9.25 -16.93
C LYS A 192 3.15 8.18 -17.59
N ASN A 193 2.87 6.90 -17.31
CA ASN A 193 3.61 5.78 -17.92
C ASN A 193 3.41 5.74 -19.44
N GLU A 194 2.19 5.98 -19.92
CA GLU A 194 1.89 6.03 -21.36
C GLU A 194 2.62 7.19 -22.06
N ILE A 195 2.61 8.39 -21.47
CA ILE A 195 3.36 9.56 -21.96
C ILE A 195 4.86 9.25 -22.01
N THR A 196 5.42 8.62 -20.98
CA THR A 196 6.84 8.25 -20.99
C THR A 196 7.18 7.25 -22.09
N ALA A 197 6.31 6.27 -22.36
CA ALA A 197 6.51 5.30 -23.42
C ALA A 197 6.46 5.96 -24.81
N ILE A 198 5.49 6.85 -25.05
CA ILE A 198 5.38 7.60 -26.32
C ILE A 198 6.58 8.53 -26.51
N ASN A 199 7.02 9.24 -25.47
CA ASN A 199 8.21 10.10 -25.55
C ASN A 199 9.47 9.32 -25.86
N GLU A 200 9.62 8.12 -25.29
CA GLU A 200 10.73 7.21 -25.61
C GLU A 200 10.68 6.77 -27.08
N GLN A 201 9.50 6.40 -27.59
CA GLN A 201 9.30 6.08 -28.99
C GLN A 201 9.63 7.26 -29.92
N LEU A 202 9.17 8.46 -29.58
CA LEU A 202 9.48 9.69 -30.33
C LEU A 202 10.98 9.99 -30.34
N ARG A 203 11.68 9.79 -29.21
CA ARG A 203 13.13 9.94 -29.14
C ARG A 203 13.82 8.96 -30.08
N ASN A 204 13.43 7.69 -30.03
CA ASN A 204 14.01 6.64 -30.88
C ASN A 204 13.75 6.91 -32.37
N MET A 205 12.54 7.35 -32.74
CA MET A 205 12.23 7.78 -34.11
C MET A 205 13.07 8.99 -34.54
N LYS A 206 13.24 9.99 -33.67
CA LYS A 206 14.03 11.20 -33.97
C LYS A 206 15.51 10.86 -34.16
N GLU A 207 16.07 9.98 -33.34
CA GLU A 207 17.45 9.50 -33.49
C GLU A 207 17.63 8.68 -34.77
N ALA A 208 16.66 7.82 -35.10
CA ALA A 208 16.67 7.07 -36.36
C ALA A 208 16.60 8.02 -37.56
N MET A 209 15.72 9.02 -37.53
CA MET A 209 15.58 10.03 -38.58
C MET A 209 16.88 10.81 -38.78
N LYS A 210 17.52 11.26 -37.68
CA LYS A 210 18.82 11.95 -37.73
C LYS A 210 19.90 11.08 -38.39
N LYS A 211 19.99 9.80 -38.02
CA LYS A 211 20.93 8.86 -38.65
C LYS A 211 20.65 8.66 -40.14
N THR A 212 19.38 8.60 -40.54
CA THR A 212 19.03 8.47 -41.97
C THR A 212 19.38 9.73 -42.75
N GLU A 213 19.21 10.92 -42.15
CA GLU A 213 19.60 12.20 -42.75
C GLU A 213 21.12 12.31 -42.91
N GLU A 214 21.89 11.98 -41.86
CA GLU A 214 23.36 11.94 -41.91
C GLU A 214 23.86 10.96 -42.98
N ASN A 215 23.25 9.77 -43.08
CA ASN A 215 23.57 8.78 -44.12
C ASN A 215 23.25 9.30 -45.52
N ALA A 216 22.10 9.98 -45.70
CA ALA A 216 21.74 10.58 -46.99
C ALA A 216 22.73 11.67 -47.40
N HIS A 217 23.17 12.52 -46.46
CA HIS A 217 24.19 13.53 -46.71
C HIS A 217 25.53 12.91 -47.10
N LEU A 218 25.94 11.83 -46.43
CA LEU A 218 27.17 11.10 -46.78
C LEU A 218 27.09 10.48 -48.18
N MET A 219 25.93 9.92 -48.55
CA MET A 219 25.71 9.39 -49.90
C MET A 219 25.78 10.50 -50.95
N ALA A 220 25.16 11.66 -50.71
CA ALA A 220 25.22 12.80 -51.61
C ALA A 220 26.66 13.28 -51.83
N GLU A 221 27.45 13.39 -50.76
CA GLU A 221 28.86 13.78 -50.86
C GLU A 221 29.69 12.73 -51.62
N LYS A 222 29.42 11.44 -51.39
CA LYS A 222 30.08 10.36 -52.13
C LYS A 222 29.76 10.42 -53.64
N VAL A 223 28.51 10.74 -54.00
CA VAL A 223 28.13 10.95 -55.40
C VAL A 223 28.89 12.14 -55.97
N ARG A 224 28.94 13.28 -55.26
CA ARG A 224 29.68 14.48 -55.67
C ARG A 224 31.15 14.21 -55.94
N VAL A 225 31.84 13.52 -55.03
CA VAL A 225 33.25 13.14 -55.21
C VAL A 225 33.41 12.19 -56.39
N SER A 226 32.53 11.20 -56.55
CA SER A 226 32.60 10.28 -57.68
C SER A 226 32.37 10.96 -59.04
N GLU A 227 31.52 11.98 -59.09
CA GLU A 227 31.32 12.81 -60.29
C GLU A 227 32.58 13.65 -60.61
N GLU A 228 33.19 14.27 -59.59
CA GLU A 228 34.45 15.00 -59.75
C GLU A 228 35.59 14.08 -60.25
N GLU A 229 35.73 12.88 -59.66
CA GLU A 229 36.70 11.88 -60.10
C GLU A 229 36.45 11.44 -61.55
N ALA A 230 35.21 11.19 -61.92
CA ALA A 230 34.83 10.84 -63.29
C ALA A 230 35.16 11.96 -64.29
N LEU A 231 34.94 13.22 -63.92
CA LEU A 231 35.31 14.39 -64.74
C LEU A 231 36.82 14.49 -64.94
N VAL A 232 37.62 14.30 -63.87
CA VAL A 232 39.08 14.31 -63.96
C VAL A 232 39.59 13.17 -64.85
N LEU A 233 39.03 11.97 -64.70
CA LEU A 233 39.38 10.82 -65.55
C LEU A 233 39.01 11.06 -67.02
N SER A 234 37.82 11.62 -67.28
CA SER A 234 37.38 11.99 -68.64
C SER A 234 38.31 13.02 -69.28
N LYS A 235 38.69 14.07 -68.53
CA LYS A 235 39.67 15.06 -68.99
C LYS A 235 41.02 14.43 -69.31
N ARG A 236 41.53 13.56 -68.43
CA ARG A 236 42.80 12.85 -68.63
C ARG A 236 42.76 11.93 -69.85
N ALA A 237 41.63 11.26 -70.09
CA ALA A 237 41.43 10.44 -71.29
C ALA A 237 41.46 11.31 -72.56
N SER A 238 40.76 12.45 -72.56
CA SER A 238 40.77 13.40 -73.68
C SER A 238 42.16 13.99 -73.97
N GLU A 239 42.92 14.34 -72.93
CA GLU A 239 44.31 14.81 -73.07
C GLU A 239 45.23 13.73 -73.65
N ALA A 240 45.10 12.48 -73.19
CA ALA A 240 45.85 11.34 -73.70
C ALA A 240 45.48 11.03 -75.17
N GLU A 241 44.21 11.13 -75.55
CA GLU A 241 43.78 10.99 -76.94
C GLU A 241 44.39 12.10 -77.82
N ALA A 242 44.35 13.35 -77.36
CA ALA A 242 44.97 14.47 -78.06
C ALA A 242 46.50 14.28 -78.21
N GLU A 243 47.17 13.75 -77.19
CA GLU A 243 48.60 13.42 -77.25
C GLU A 243 48.88 12.28 -78.25
N CYS A 244 48.05 11.24 -78.23
CA CYS A 244 48.16 10.13 -79.17
C CYS A 244 47.96 10.62 -80.62
N GLN A 245 47.04 11.55 -80.85
CA GLN A 245 46.85 12.21 -82.16
C GLN A 245 48.07 13.07 -82.56
N ARG A 246 48.64 13.85 -81.64
CA ARG A 246 49.87 14.61 -81.88
C ARG A 246 51.03 13.70 -82.26
N MET A 247 51.22 12.59 -81.55
CA MET A 247 52.24 11.59 -81.88
C MET A 247 52.00 10.98 -83.26
N LYS A 248 50.75 10.61 -83.60
CA LYS A 248 50.42 10.09 -84.95
C LYS A 248 50.78 11.08 -86.05
N LEU A 249 50.44 12.36 -85.89
CA LEU A 249 50.79 13.40 -86.86
C LEU A 249 52.32 13.62 -86.95
N SER A 250 53.02 13.59 -85.81
CA SER A 250 54.48 13.67 -85.77
C SER A 250 55.13 12.48 -86.47
N GLN A 251 54.59 11.28 -86.29
CA GLN A 251 55.04 10.06 -86.96
C GLN A 251 54.85 10.15 -88.48
N ILE A 252 53.69 10.62 -88.94
CA ILE A 252 53.43 10.85 -90.38
C ILE A 252 54.46 11.82 -90.95
N LYS A 253 54.70 12.97 -90.30
CA LYS A 253 55.70 13.94 -90.75
C LYS A 253 57.11 13.34 -90.79
N ALA A 254 57.50 12.58 -89.76
CA ALA A 254 58.79 11.90 -89.73
C ALA A 254 58.92 10.90 -90.89
N GLU A 255 57.87 10.13 -91.19
CA GLU A 255 57.82 9.19 -92.31
C GLU A 255 57.88 9.91 -93.67
N GLU A 256 57.20 11.04 -93.83
CA GLU A 256 57.31 11.91 -95.01
C GLU A 256 58.73 12.45 -95.19
N THR A 257 59.40 12.90 -94.11
CA THR A 257 60.80 13.35 -94.19
C THR A 257 61.74 12.22 -94.56
N LYS A 258 61.53 11.01 -94.02
CA LYS A 258 62.28 9.81 -94.39
C LYS A 258 62.10 9.47 -95.87
N MET A 259 60.86 9.46 -96.37
CA MET A 259 60.54 9.24 -97.79
C MET A 259 61.17 10.29 -98.70
N SER A 260 61.20 11.56 -98.26
CA SER A 260 61.84 12.66 -98.99
C SER A 260 63.36 12.50 -99.07
N LEU A 261 63.99 12.13 -97.94
CA LEU A 261 65.42 11.81 -97.90
C LEU A 261 65.74 10.58 -98.77
N GLU A 262 64.89 9.56 -98.76
CA GLU A 262 65.05 8.37 -99.59
C GLU A 262 64.94 8.68 -101.09
N ARG A 263 64.04 9.59 -101.49
CA ARG A 263 64.00 10.10 -102.87
C ARG A 263 65.27 10.87 -103.24
N LYS A 264 65.73 11.79 -102.38
CA LYS A 264 66.97 12.54 -102.61
C LYS A 264 68.20 11.62 -102.65
N ALA A 265 68.23 10.57 -101.85
CA ALA A 265 69.27 9.55 -101.89
C ALA A 265 69.26 8.79 -103.23
N ARG A 266 68.08 8.36 -103.71
CA ARG A 266 67.94 7.75 -105.04
C ARG A 266 68.34 8.69 -106.18
N ASP A 267 68.00 9.98 -106.10
CA ASP A 267 68.41 10.97 -107.10
C ASP A 267 69.93 11.20 -107.06
N ALA A 268 70.53 11.22 -105.88
CA ALA A 268 71.98 11.29 -105.70
C ALA A 268 72.69 10.02 -106.20
N GLU A 269 72.10 8.84 -106.00
CA GLU A 269 72.57 7.58 -106.60
C GLU A 269 72.52 7.65 -108.13
N LEU A 270 71.45 8.16 -108.73
CA LEU A 270 71.35 8.36 -110.18
C LEU A 270 72.32 9.42 -110.70
N TRP A 271 72.59 10.47 -109.94
CA TRP A 271 73.62 11.46 -110.26
C TRP A 271 75.02 10.86 -110.19
N ALA A 272 75.32 10.07 -109.15
CA ALA A 272 76.57 9.32 -109.03
C ALA A 272 76.71 8.29 -110.16
N HIS A 273 75.64 7.58 -110.53
CA HIS A 273 75.64 6.63 -111.64
C HIS A 273 75.84 7.33 -112.99
N ARG A 274 75.33 8.55 -113.18
CA ARG A 274 75.61 9.41 -114.35
C ARG A 274 77.06 9.90 -114.36
N LEU A 275 77.58 10.33 -113.22
CA LEU A 275 78.97 10.76 -113.07
C LEU A 275 79.96 9.60 -113.32
N MET A 276 79.62 8.38 -112.89
CA MET A 276 80.37 7.16 -113.23
C MET A 276 80.31 6.87 -114.74
N HIS A 277 79.15 7.03 -115.36
CA HIS A 277 79.00 6.83 -116.80
C HIS A 277 79.66 7.93 -117.66
N GLU A 278 79.80 9.15 -117.12
CA GLU A 278 80.57 10.27 -117.69
C GLU A 278 82.09 10.07 -117.51
N THR A 279 82.52 9.47 -116.40
CA THR A 279 83.93 9.08 -116.20
C THR A 279 84.35 7.86 -117.04
N GLU A 280 83.41 7.05 -117.54
CA GLU A 280 83.69 5.94 -118.47
C GLU A 280 83.82 6.36 -119.95
N ARG A 281 83.42 7.58 -120.36
CA ARG A 281 83.54 8.06 -121.75
C ARG A 281 84.76 8.92 -122.06
N HIS A 282 85.52 9.31 -121.04
CA HIS A 282 86.81 9.96 -121.23
C HIS A 282 87.85 9.30 -120.34
N GLY A 283 88.65 8.43 -120.94
CA GLY A 283 89.88 7.94 -120.33
C GLY A 283 90.83 9.11 -120.09
N TYR A 284 90.92 9.54 -118.83
CA TYR A 284 92.07 10.23 -118.28
C TYR A 284 92.22 9.86 -116.78
N ASP A 285 93.43 9.44 -116.45
CA ASP A 285 93.88 8.62 -115.32
C ASP A 285 93.83 9.35 -113.94
N PRO A 286 93.39 8.70 -112.83
CA PRO A 286 93.15 9.34 -111.55
C PRO A 286 94.30 9.10 -110.56
N TYR A 287 95.29 9.98 -110.59
CA TYR A 287 96.30 10.15 -109.54
C TYR A 287 96.69 11.65 -109.59
N LEU A 288 96.85 12.44 -108.55
CA LEU A 288 96.96 12.25 -107.11
C LEU A 288 96.93 13.68 -106.54
N CYS A 289 95.92 14.06 -105.77
CA CYS A 289 96.02 15.18 -104.84
C CYS A 289 95.90 14.61 -103.42
N ARG A 290 97.01 14.04 -102.95
CA ARG A 290 97.23 13.66 -101.56
C ARG A 290 98.06 14.73 -100.87
N ALA A 291 97.43 15.35 -99.87
CA ALA A 291 97.90 15.78 -98.55
C ALA A 291 99.33 16.33 -98.34
N HIS A 292 99.39 17.48 -97.65
CA HIS A 292 100.16 17.77 -96.42
C HIS A 292 99.38 18.92 -95.70
N LEU A 293 98.75 18.84 -94.52
CA LEU A 293 99.13 18.48 -93.14
C LEU A 293 100.34 19.25 -92.59
N TYR A 294 100.13 20.23 -91.70
CA TYR A 294 100.36 20.10 -90.25
C TYR A 294 99.86 21.33 -89.43
N ASN A 295 99.02 21.03 -88.43
CA ASN A 295 98.87 21.55 -87.05
C ASN A 295 98.69 23.07 -86.75
N SER A 296 97.72 23.47 -85.92
CA SER A 296 97.59 22.97 -84.53
C SER A 296 96.15 22.92 -83.98
N GLU A 297 95.82 21.77 -83.43
CA GLU A 297 94.83 21.45 -82.38
C GLU A 297 95.55 21.53 -81.00
N PRO A 298 95.01 21.08 -79.85
CA PRO A 298 93.61 20.96 -79.41
C PRO A 298 93.38 21.39 -77.92
N SER A 299 92.13 21.38 -77.45
CA SER A 299 91.74 20.52 -76.31
C SER A 299 90.23 20.58 -76.00
N CYS A 300 89.63 19.41 -75.85
CA CYS A 300 88.37 19.05 -75.17
C CYS A 300 88.78 18.01 -74.07
N PRO A 301 87.93 17.34 -73.23
CA PRO A 301 86.46 17.26 -73.21
C PRO A 301 85.75 17.02 -71.83
N GLN A 302 84.40 16.91 -71.91
CA GLN A 302 83.50 15.97 -71.21
C GLN A 302 83.06 16.16 -69.71
N ASP A 303 81.73 16.16 -69.48
CA ASP A 303 80.94 15.04 -68.86
C ASP A 303 80.00 15.29 -67.61
N TRP A 304 78.75 14.76 -67.72
CA TRP A 304 77.64 14.31 -66.79
C TRP A 304 76.92 15.12 -65.66
N LEU A 305 75.56 14.97 -65.74
CA LEU A 305 74.53 14.61 -64.71
C LEU A 305 73.79 15.66 -63.82
N SER A 306 72.44 15.56 -63.92
CA SER A 306 71.41 15.66 -62.85
C SER A 306 71.05 17.03 -62.25
N THR A 307 69.85 17.38 -61.78
CA THR A 307 68.49 16.79 -61.67
C THR A 307 67.67 17.78 -60.79
N TYR A 308 66.34 17.92 -61.02
CA TYR A 308 65.32 18.67 -60.22
C TYR A 308 65.37 20.23 -60.29
N ALA A 309 64.29 21.02 -60.25
CA ALA A 309 62.85 20.82 -60.09
C ALA A 309 62.08 22.08 -60.59
N LEU A 310 60.79 21.89 -60.91
CA LEU A 310 59.71 22.89 -61.02
C LEU A 310 59.43 23.61 -59.67
N PRO A 311 58.53 24.62 -59.52
CA PRO A 311 57.63 25.25 -60.52
C PRO A 311 57.54 26.80 -60.50
N VAL A 312 56.84 27.30 -61.52
CA VAL A 312 56.30 28.65 -61.78
C VAL A 312 54.76 28.60 -61.51
N PRO A 313 53.95 29.68 -61.54
CA PRO A 313 53.76 30.75 -60.56
C PRO A 313 52.31 30.90 -60.05
N GLN A 314 52.17 31.94 -59.21
CA GLN A 314 51.01 32.69 -58.72
C GLN A 314 49.99 33.25 -59.74
N ARG A 315 48.73 33.34 -59.25
CA ARG A 315 47.70 34.42 -59.38
C ARG A 315 47.01 34.63 -60.76
N TYR A 316 45.80 35.20 -60.91
CA TYR A 316 44.87 36.09 -60.17
C TYR A 316 43.43 35.74 -60.68
N SER A 317 42.36 35.66 -59.86
CA SER A 317 41.48 36.74 -59.34
C SER A 317 40.47 37.33 -60.33
N SER A 318 39.16 37.31 -59.98
CA SER A 318 38.47 38.48 -59.38
C SER A 318 36.94 38.50 -59.63
N HIS A 319 36.18 38.90 -58.60
CA HIS A 319 35.15 40.00 -58.57
C HIS A 319 33.77 39.71 -57.92
N HIS A 320 33.58 40.36 -56.74
CA HIS A 320 32.44 41.16 -56.20
C HIS A 320 31.03 40.53 -56.03
N ARG A 321 30.22 40.86 -55.00
CA ARG A 321 29.92 42.17 -54.37
C ARG A 321 29.24 42.04 -52.96
N LEU A 322 29.40 43.12 -52.19
CA LEU A 322 28.92 43.57 -50.85
C LEU A 322 27.37 43.64 -50.70
N VAL A 323 26.72 43.81 -49.52
CA VAL A 323 26.66 45.01 -48.62
C VAL A 323 26.10 44.67 -47.21
N SER A 324 26.77 45.21 -46.16
CA SER A 324 26.40 45.84 -44.85
C SER A 324 25.13 45.44 -44.04
N SER A 325 24.99 45.62 -42.71
CA SER A 325 25.69 46.45 -41.70
C SER A 325 25.28 46.08 -40.25
N SER A 326 26.26 46.13 -39.33
CA SER A 326 26.32 46.64 -37.93
C SER A 326 25.06 47.09 -37.15
N SER A 327 25.04 46.82 -35.83
CA SER A 327 25.34 47.84 -34.77
C SER A 327 25.56 47.21 -33.38
N SER A 328 26.31 47.95 -32.55
CA SER A 328 26.78 47.64 -31.19
C SER A 328 26.58 48.87 -30.28
N GLY A 329 26.52 48.66 -28.96
CA GLY A 329 26.65 49.68 -27.88
C GLY A 329 25.30 50.20 -27.34
N ASP A 330 25.09 50.58 -26.09
CA ASP A 330 25.89 50.85 -24.86
C ASP A 330 24.80 51.09 -23.75
N GLY A 331 24.91 50.72 -22.46
CA GLY A 331 25.63 51.42 -21.40
C GLY A 331 24.83 52.55 -20.70
N GLY A 332 24.39 52.37 -19.43
CA GLY A 332 24.30 53.47 -18.42
C GLY A 332 23.01 53.67 -17.56
N TYR A 333 23.14 53.51 -16.22
CA TYR A 333 22.65 54.30 -15.04
C TYR A 333 21.16 54.79 -14.95
N VAL A 334 20.34 54.70 -13.86
CA VAL A 334 20.33 55.13 -12.41
C VAL A 334 19.03 54.49 -11.81
N GLN A 335 18.93 53.75 -10.69
CA GLN A 335 18.96 54.02 -9.22
C GLN A 335 17.71 54.69 -8.55
N TYR A 336 17.10 53.93 -7.59
CA TYR A 336 16.11 54.21 -6.49
C TYR A 336 14.70 54.78 -6.85
N LEU A 337 13.59 54.35 -6.22
CA LEU A 337 13.27 54.33 -4.78
C LEU A 337 12.23 53.25 -4.38
N ASP A 338 12.32 52.87 -3.11
CA ASP A 338 11.38 52.13 -2.27
C ASP A 338 9.97 52.75 -2.22
N ASP A 339 8.96 51.91 -1.96
CA ASP A 339 8.10 52.02 -0.76
C ASP A 339 6.97 50.96 -0.80
N ASP A 340 7.09 49.95 0.06
CA ASP A 340 5.97 49.27 0.72
C ASP A 340 5.30 50.30 1.68
N PRO A 341 3.99 50.26 2.00
CA PRO A 341 3.51 49.15 2.85
C PRO A 341 1.99 48.80 2.79
N ASN A 342 1.67 47.67 3.43
CA ASN A 342 0.42 47.39 4.16
C ASN A 342 -0.92 47.52 3.43
N PHE A 343 -1.56 46.37 3.16
CA PHE A 343 -2.99 46.26 3.48
C PHE A 343 -3.34 44.91 4.11
N THR A 344 -3.74 45.01 5.37
CA THR A 344 -4.48 44.06 6.19
C THR A 344 -5.57 43.31 5.41
N ALA A 345 -5.48 41.99 5.36
CA ALA A 345 -6.59 41.13 4.99
C ALA A 345 -7.60 41.08 6.16
N THR A 346 -8.59 41.97 6.10
CA THR A 346 -9.75 41.96 7.00
C THR A 346 -10.58 40.71 6.73
N VAL A 347 -10.50 39.77 7.67
CA VAL A 347 -11.46 38.68 7.85
C VAL A 347 -12.85 39.29 8.07
N THR A 348 -13.69 39.19 7.06
CA THR A 348 -15.12 39.51 7.17
C THR A 348 -15.85 38.25 7.66
N PRO A 349 -16.51 38.29 8.82
CA PRO A 349 -17.41 37.21 9.22
C PRO A 349 -18.68 37.31 8.37
N ILE A 350 -18.95 36.27 7.58
CA ILE A 350 -20.26 36.06 6.96
C ILE A 350 -21.25 35.75 8.09
N ILE A 351 -21.89 36.79 8.59
CA ILE A 351 -23.11 36.70 9.39
C ILE A 351 -24.22 36.35 8.40
N LYS A 352 -24.57 35.06 8.30
CA LYS A 352 -25.85 34.65 7.71
C LYS A 352 -26.95 35.08 8.67
N THR A 353 -27.50 36.26 8.41
CA THR A 353 -28.79 36.69 8.94
C THR A 353 -29.86 35.69 8.48
N GLN A 354 -30.37 34.89 9.40
CA GLN A 354 -31.63 34.18 9.21
C GLN A 354 -32.76 35.21 9.05
N PRO A 355 -33.67 35.05 8.07
CA PRO A 355 -34.90 35.82 8.08
C PRO A 355 -35.79 35.32 9.22
N PHE A 356 -35.99 36.20 10.20
CA PHE A 356 -37.00 36.09 11.22
C PHE A 356 -38.38 36.21 10.56
N ILE A 357 -38.99 35.08 10.18
CA ILE A 357 -40.40 35.05 9.82
C ILE A 357 -41.20 35.23 11.11
N LYS A 358 -41.66 36.46 11.34
CA LYS A 358 -42.84 36.75 12.16
C LYS A 358 -44.02 35.93 11.59
N LYS A 359 -44.37 34.80 12.21
CA LYS A 359 -45.74 34.30 12.10
C LYS A 359 -46.58 35.00 13.16
N GLN A 360 -47.26 36.06 12.71
CA GLN A 360 -48.43 36.60 13.37
C GLN A 360 -49.43 35.49 13.67
N ALA A 361 -50.07 35.64 14.82
CA ALA A 361 -51.16 34.84 15.30
C ALA A 361 -52.26 34.68 14.24
N LEU A 362 -52.52 33.44 13.86
CA LEU A 362 -53.87 32.99 13.57
C LEU A 362 -54.26 32.07 14.71
N LEU A 363 -55.09 32.61 15.60
CA LEU A 363 -55.87 31.82 16.55
C LEU A 363 -56.73 30.81 15.78
N ASN A 364 -56.98 29.68 16.45
CA ASN A 364 -57.84 28.55 16.07
C ASN A 364 -57.17 27.45 15.23
N CYS A 365 -56.26 26.71 15.87
CA CYS A 365 -56.19 25.26 15.70
C CYS A 365 -56.37 24.63 17.09
N PRO A 366 -57.29 23.66 17.27
CA PRO A 366 -57.42 22.97 18.54
C PRO A 366 -56.11 22.22 18.86
N PRO A 367 -55.75 22.07 20.15
CA PRO A 367 -54.56 21.30 20.52
C PRO A 367 -54.69 19.87 19.96
N PRO A 368 -53.60 19.27 19.46
CA PRO A 368 -53.64 17.91 18.97
C PRO A 368 -54.08 16.98 20.09
N ASP A 369 -55.12 16.20 19.79
CA ASP A 369 -55.77 15.23 20.67
C ASP A 369 -54.72 14.24 21.23
N PRO A 370 -54.66 13.98 22.56
CA PRO A 370 -53.72 13.03 23.18
C PRO A 370 -53.87 11.59 22.67
N SER A 371 -54.91 11.33 21.86
CA SER A 371 -55.19 10.07 21.18
C SER A 371 -54.26 9.76 19.99
N SER A 372 -53.47 10.73 19.51
CA SER A 372 -52.56 10.57 18.35
C SER A 372 -51.24 9.83 18.65
N ASN A 373 -50.99 9.49 19.92
CA ASN A 373 -49.84 8.66 20.32
C ASN A 373 -50.10 7.14 20.21
N GLN A 374 -51.18 6.72 19.55
CA GLN A 374 -51.35 5.32 19.17
C GLN A 374 -50.41 5.00 18.02
N MET A 375 -49.30 4.34 18.34
CA MET A 375 -48.35 3.79 17.37
C MET A 375 -49.13 3.05 16.28
N MET A 376 -49.05 3.51 15.03
CA MET A 376 -49.87 2.97 13.95
C MET A 376 -49.52 1.49 13.73
N PRO A 377 -50.47 0.62 13.33
CA PRO A 377 -50.19 -0.81 13.09
C PRO A 377 -49.02 -1.06 12.13
N ASN A 378 -48.78 -0.15 11.18
CA ASN A 378 -47.64 -0.19 10.27
C ASN A 378 -46.29 0.13 10.94
N ASP A 379 -46.28 1.02 11.94
CA ASP A 379 -45.08 1.33 12.72
C ASP A 379 -44.71 0.15 13.63
N LEU A 380 -45.72 -0.52 14.19
CA LEU A 380 -45.53 -1.74 14.98
C LEU A 380 -44.98 -2.89 14.13
N LEU A 381 -45.49 -3.07 12.91
CA LEU A 381 -44.98 -4.06 11.95
C LEU A 381 -43.54 -3.74 11.51
N SER A 382 -43.24 -2.47 11.25
CA SER A 382 -41.90 -2.00 10.89
C SER A 382 -40.91 -2.22 12.03
N LEU A 383 -41.30 -1.89 13.27
CA LEU A 383 -40.51 -2.13 14.47
C LEU A 383 -40.27 -3.62 14.68
N ARG A 384 -41.29 -4.47 14.49
CA ARG A 384 -41.16 -5.92 14.60
C ARG A 384 -40.15 -6.47 13.59
N LYS A 385 -40.24 -6.03 12.33
CA LYS A 385 -39.31 -6.42 11.26
C LYS A 385 -37.87 -5.96 11.56
N GLU A 386 -37.71 -4.76 12.11
CA GLU A 386 -36.40 -4.23 12.51
C GLU A 386 -35.80 -5.01 13.69
N ILE A 387 -36.61 -5.37 14.70
CA ILE A 387 -36.19 -6.23 15.81
C ILE A 387 -35.76 -7.61 15.29
N GLU A 388 -36.53 -8.19 14.38
CA GLU A 388 -36.26 -9.51 13.81
C GLU A 388 -34.99 -9.51 12.98
N LYS A 389 -34.78 -8.49 12.14
CA LYS A 389 -33.53 -8.27 11.40
C LYS A 389 -32.34 -8.11 12.35
N SER A 390 -32.47 -7.26 13.37
CA SER A 390 -31.40 -7.05 14.37
C SER A 390 -31.04 -8.34 15.11
N ARG A 391 -32.03 -9.19 15.42
CA ARG A 391 -31.81 -10.52 16.01
C ARG A 391 -31.10 -11.46 15.03
N ALA A 392 -31.48 -11.46 13.75
CA ALA A 392 -30.84 -12.27 12.73
C ALA A 392 -29.36 -11.89 12.55
N ASP A 393 -29.08 -10.59 12.39
CA ASP A 393 -27.72 -10.05 12.27
C ASP A 393 -26.87 -10.41 13.50
N TYR A 394 -27.45 -10.33 14.70
CA TYR A 394 -26.79 -10.74 15.95
C TYR A 394 -26.45 -12.24 15.96
N ASN A 395 -27.40 -13.09 15.57
CA ASN A 395 -27.22 -14.54 15.56
C ASN A 395 -26.18 -14.96 14.51
N GLU A 396 -26.18 -14.33 13.34
CA GLU A 396 -25.17 -14.57 12.30
C GLU A 396 -23.77 -14.20 12.79
N LYS A 397 -23.60 -13.01 13.38
CA LYS A 397 -22.33 -12.59 13.98
C LYS A 397 -21.86 -13.55 15.07
N LYS A 398 -22.77 -13.98 15.95
CA LYS A 398 -22.47 -14.97 16.99
C LYS A 398 -22.01 -16.30 16.39
N LYS A 399 -22.68 -16.79 15.35
CA LYS A 399 -22.34 -18.04 14.67
C LYS A 399 -20.97 -17.95 13.99
N SER A 400 -20.73 -16.89 13.22
CA SER A 400 -19.44 -16.65 12.58
C SER A 400 -18.29 -16.60 13.59
N LEU A 401 -18.49 -15.94 14.74
CA LEU A 401 -17.51 -15.91 15.81
C LEU A 401 -17.26 -17.29 16.43
N GLN A 402 -18.31 -18.08 16.64
CA GLN A 402 -18.19 -19.43 17.16
C GLN A 402 -17.43 -20.36 16.20
N GLU A 403 -17.67 -20.25 14.90
CA GLU A 403 -16.94 -20.98 13.87
C GLU A 403 -15.45 -20.61 13.90
N LYS A 404 -15.13 -19.31 13.91
CA LYS A 404 -13.76 -18.80 14.04
C LYS A 404 -13.04 -19.30 15.30
N MET A 405 -13.72 -19.28 16.46
CA MET A 405 -13.16 -19.81 17.71
C MET A 405 -12.92 -21.32 17.66
N THR A 406 -13.79 -22.06 16.98
CA THR A 406 -13.64 -23.51 16.80
C THR A 406 -12.48 -23.84 15.87
N GLU A 407 -12.34 -23.11 14.76
CA GLU A 407 -11.21 -23.21 13.85
C GLU A 407 -9.89 -22.92 14.57
N PHE A 408 -9.80 -21.82 15.31
CA PHE A 408 -8.62 -21.49 16.10
C PHE A 408 -8.30 -22.54 17.15
N ARG A 409 -9.33 -23.06 17.85
CA ARG A 409 -9.15 -24.16 18.82
C ARG A 409 -8.56 -25.39 18.16
N ASN A 410 -9.06 -25.78 16.99
CA ASN A 410 -8.57 -26.91 16.22
C ASN A 410 -7.12 -26.70 15.76
N GLU A 411 -6.74 -25.48 15.32
CA GLU A 411 -5.35 -25.15 14.94
C GLU A 411 -4.37 -25.38 16.10
N ILE A 412 -4.75 -25.04 17.33
CA ILE A 412 -3.85 -25.12 18.50
C ILE A 412 -3.94 -26.45 19.25
N GLU A 413 -4.95 -27.28 18.98
CA GLU A 413 -5.19 -28.55 19.70
C GLU A 413 -3.99 -29.49 19.60
N SER A 414 -3.44 -29.65 18.38
CA SER A 414 -2.25 -30.49 18.12
C SER A 414 -0.97 -29.97 18.78
N LEU A 415 -0.96 -28.71 19.22
CA LEU A 415 0.20 -28.04 19.81
C LEU A 415 0.13 -28.00 21.35
N LYS A 416 -0.92 -28.57 21.96
CA LYS A 416 -1.09 -28.59 23.42
C LYS A 416 -0.08 -29.52 24.09
N VAL A 417 0.53 -29.02 25.17
CA VAL A 417 1.44 -29.79 26.02
C VAL A 417 0.65 -30.33 27.22
N VAL A 418 0.30 -31.61 27.19
CA VAL A 418 -0.55 -32.26 28.21
C VAL A 418 0.01 -32.10 29.63
N ASN A 419 1.33 -32.22 29.80
CA ASN A 419 1.98 -32.13 31.11
C ASN A 419 1.94 -30.74 31.76
N ARG A 420 1.52 -29.70 31.04
CA ARG A 420 1.39 -28.33 31.57
C ARG A 420 -0.06 -27.92 31.82
N GLN A 421 -1.03 -28.83 31.69
CA GLN A 421 -2.44 -28.52 31.95
C GLN A 421 -2.69 -28.26 33.43
N SER A 422 -3.26 -27.09 33.70
CA SER A 422 -3.71 -26.70 35.04
C SER A 422 -4.95 -27.50 35.46
N GLU A 423 -5.29 -27.45 36.75
CA GLU A 423 -6.54 -28.01 37.26
C GLU A 423 -7.77 -27.36 36.61
N HIS A 424 -7.71 -26.05 36.35
CA HIS A 424 -8.78 -25.30 35.72
C HIS A 424 -9.02 -25.77 34.27
N ASP A 425 -7.95 -26.07 33.53
CA ASP A 425 -8.06 -26.63 32.17
C ASP A 425 -8.77 -27.99 32.17
N ARG A 426 -8.46 -28.86 33.14
CA ARG A 426 -9.09 -30.19 33.28
C ARG A 426 -10.56 -30.07 33.63
N ILE A 427 -10.91 -29.20 34.57
CA ILE A 427 -12.31 -28.96 34.96
C ILE A 427 -13.10 -28.37 33.78
N HIS A 428 -12.54 -27.39 33.06
CA HIS A 428 -13.19 -26.81 31.89
C HIS A 428 -13.38 -27.85 30.77
N ALA A 429 -12.37 -28.68 30.48
CA ALA A 429 -12.49 -29.76 29.50
C ALA A 429 -13.57 -30.79 29.89
N ALA A 430 -13.65 -31.18 31.16
CA ALA A 430 -14.70 -32.05 31.67
C ALA A 430 -16.10 -31.40 31.54
N ASN A 431 -16.21 -30.10 31.84
CA ASN A 431 -17.46 -29.37 31.67
C ASN A 431 -17.90 -29.32 30.20
N LEU A 432 -16.98 -29.06 29.26
CA LEU A 432 -17.25 -29.10 27.83
C LEU A 432 -17.76 -30.48 27.38
N GLN A 433 -17.12 -31.56 27.84
CA GLN A 433 -17.55 -32.93 27.52
C GLN A 433 -18.95 -33.24 28.06
N MET A 434 -19.31 -32.68 29.22
CA MET A 434 -20.63 -32.82 29.83
C MET A 434 -21.67 -31.83 29.29
N GLY A 435 -21.31 -30.95 28.33
CA GLY A 435 -22.20 -29.88 27.84
C GLY A 435 -22.57 -28.84 28.91
N ILE A 436 -21.71 -28.65 29.91
CA ILE A 436 -21.87 -27.65 30.96
C ILE A 436 -21.18 -26.37 30.49
N ASP A 437 -21.97 -25.31 30.29
CA ASP A 437 -21.46 -23.95 30.09
C ASP A 437 -21.77 -23.09 31.32
N LYS A 438 -21.30 -21.83 31.31
CA LYS A 438 -21.53 -20.85 32.37
C LYS A 438 -23.00 -20.74 32.82
N TYR A 439 -23.93 -20.83 31.89
CA TYR A 439 -25.37 -20.66 32.14
C TYR A 439 -26.10 -22.00 32.32
N SER A 440 -25.43 -23.15 32.17
CA SER A 440 -26.04 -24.47 32.31
C SER A 440 -26.65 -24.66 33.71
N THR A 441 -26.01 -24.17 34.77
CA THR A 441 -26.57 -24.25 36.14
C THR A 441 -27.81 -23.36 36.32
N LEU A 442 -27.81 -22.17 35.70
CA LEU A 442 -28.97 -21.26 35.67
C LEU A 442 -30.16 -21.85 34.92
N ARG A 443 -29.92 -22.50 33.78
CA ARG A 443 -31.00 -23.15 33.02
C ARG A 443 -31.58 -24.33 33.78
N LYS A 444 -30.73 -25.11 34.46
CA LYS A 444 -31.15 -26.27 35.26
C LYS A 444 -31.85 -25.91 36.58
N SER A 445 -31.70 -24.67 37.09
CA SER A 445 -32.50 -24.21 38.24
C SER A 445 -33.92 -23.75 37.87
N VAL A 446 -34.19 -23.49 36.58
CA VAL A 446 -35.48 -23.01 36.05
C VAL A 446 -36.36 -24.14 35.51
N ALA A 447 -35.79 -25.32 35.18
CA ALA A 447 -36.52 -26.44 34.60
C ALA A 447 -37.24 -27.33 35.65
N GLU A 448 -38.42 -27.83 35.28
CA GLU A 448 -39.31 -28.70 36.05
C GLU A 448 -38.74 -30.11 36.41
N PRO A 449 -39.33 -30.83 37.38
CA PRO A 449 -38.68 -31.90 38.17
C PRO A 449 -38.34 -33.22 37.46
N TYR A 450 -38.57 -33.37 36.16
CA TYR A 450 -38.53 -34.67 35.48
C TYR A 450 -37.24 -34.91 34.70
N VAL A 451 -36.09 -34.97 35.37
CA VAL A 451 -34.91 -35.69 34.84
C VAL A 451 -34.16 -36.37 35.98
N TYR A 452 -34.41 -37.68 36.14
CA TYR A 452 -33.61 -38.56 37.00
C TYR A 452 -32.28 -38.85 36.31
N HIS A 453 -31.24 -38.08 36.63
CA HIS A 453 -29.87 -38.59 36.52
C HIS A 453 -29.07 -38.27 37.78
N VAL A 454 -28.46 -39.33 38.29
CA VAL A 454 -27.65 -39.44 39.51
C VAL A 454 -26.47 -38.49 39.45
N ASN A 455 -26.69 -37.26 39.89
CA ASN A 455 -25.70 -36.39 40.49
C ASN A 455 -26.50 -35.48 41.40
N LYS A 456 -26.12 -35.35 42.69
CA LYS A 456 -26.68 -34.37 43.63
C LYS A 456 -26.38 -32.95 43.12
N SER A 457 -27.05 -32.56 42.05
CA SER A 457 -26.75 -31.38 41.25
C SER A 457 -27.29 -30.17 41.97
N GLY A 458 -26.53 -29.07 42.00
CA GLY A 458 -26.97 -27.77 42.47
C GLY A 458 -28.05 -27.12 41.57
N ALA A 459 -29.00 -27.91 41.10
CA ALA A 459 -30.10 -27.62 40.20
C ALA A 459 -31.43 -28.11 40.83
N GLY A 460 -32.57 -27.59 40.37
CA GLY A 460 -33.90 -27.86 40.94
C GLY A 460 -34.40 -26.77 41.90
N ALA A 461 -35.48 -27.08 42.63
CA ALA A 461 -36.15 -26.12 43.50
C ALA A 461 -35.20 -25.48 44.53
N THR A 462 -35.47 -24.22 44.89
CA THR A 462 -34.65 -23.44 45.84
C THR A 462 -34.44 -24.19 47.16
N LYS A 463 -35.51 -24.75 47.74
CA LYS A 463 -35.44 -25.60 48.95
C LYS A 463 -34.48 -26.78 48.82
N THR A 464 -34.47 -27.49 47.69
CA THR A 464 -33.53 -28.61 47.45
C THR A 464 -32.10 -28.12 47.36
N ARG A 465 -31.86 -26.97 46.70
CA ARG A 465 -30.52 -26.37 46.63
C ARG A 465 -30.02 -25.87 47.98
N VAL A 466 -30.89 -25.35 48.85
CA VAL A 466 -30.56 -25.01 50.24
C VAL A 466 -30.10 -26.27 50.99
N GLN A 467 -30.82 -27.39 50.86
CA GLN A 467 -30.40 -28.67 51.44
C GLN A 467 -29.07 -29.18 50.89
N VAL A 468 -28.79 -28.95 49.60
CA VAL A 468 -27.48 -29.26 49.02
C VAL A 468 -26.40 -28.40 49.68
N PHE A 469 -26.62 -27.09 49.87
CA PHE A 469 -25.67 -26.22 50.55
C PHE A 469 -25.39 -26.67 51.99
N ASP A 470 -26.44 -26.96 52.77
CA ASP A 470 -26.29 -27.45 54.14
C ASP A 470 -25.67 -28.86 54.20
N GLY A 471 -25.76 -29.62 53.11
CA GLY A 471 -25.21 -30.97 52.97
C GLY A 471 -23.75 -31.04 52.53
N LEU A 472 -23.20 -29.95 51.99
CA LEU A 472 -21.76 -29.80 51.73
C LEU A 472 -21.01 -29.67 53.05
#